data_AF-A0A453NEM4-F1
#
_entry.id   AF-A0A453NEM4-F1
#
_cell.length_a   1.000
_cell.length_b   1.000
_cell.length_c   1.000
_cell.angle_alpha   90.00
_cell.angle_beta   90.00
_cell.angle_gamma   90.00
#
_symmetry.space_group_name_H-M   'P 1'
#
loop_
_entity.id
_entity.type
_entity.pdbx_description
1 polymer ?
#
loop_
_entity_poly.entity_id
_entity_poly.type
_entity_poly.pdbx_seq_one_letter_code
_entity_poly.pdbx_strand_id
1 'polypeptide(L)'
;GDEPTGRMVHATNRPKVNLVQTKSISTLKDEIVVPRGTPVTCIAGIKLQSEDVGAAIQFLEFCRSFGKICKIGKGLPEEILTDLTQLEEVSSVVANVHINLLSIIENGKDNPFDKYPSHGDEWIRKVGEYINLTLHAEDFTLRCLNQGVSGYKILNPSCKLEVLNCLCNEALSSKKLRTYIDIEDKKCMARQKIKAATRKQKELKRRHDDMTKTIKGGDIANNEEANDILSQIKEAEEIKKAARNGL
;
A
#
# COMPACT_ATOMS: atom_id res chain seq x y z
N GLY A 1 -31.25 71.95 4.22
CA GLY A 1 -30.11 71.69 5.10
C GLY A 1 -29.84 70.21 5.04
N ASP A 2 -28.74 69.89 4.36
CA ASP A 2 -27.90 68.68 4.39
C ASP A 2 -28.49 67.29 4.10
N GLU A 3 -28.19 66.83 2.87
CA GLU A 3 -28.03 65.41 2.51
C GLU A 3 -26.69 64.85 3.02
N PRO A 4 -26.58 63.56 3.38
CA PRO A 4 -25.31 62.95 3.74
C PRO A 4 -24.55 62.43 2.50
N THR A 5 -23.28 62.81 2.44
CA THR A 5 -22.32 62.59 1.35
C THR A 5 -21.72 61.18 1.40
N GLY A 6 -22.02 60.34 0.41
CA GLY A 6 -21.31 59.08 0.17
C GLY A 6 -20.02 59.32 -0.61
N ARG A 7 -18.85 58.97 -0.04
CA ARG A 7 -17.55 59.02 -0.72
C ARG A 7 -17.38 57.82 -1.66
N MET A 8 -17.52 58.04 -2.96
CA MET A 8 -17.06 57.12 -4.02
C MET A 8 -15.59 57.40 -4.35
N VAL A 9 -14.74 56.38 -4.28
CA VAL A 9 -13.34 56.42 -4.72
C VAL A 9 -13.27 56.10 -6.22
N HIS A 10 -12.89 57.09 -7.02
CA HIS A 10 -12.63 56.95 -8.45
C HIS A 10 -11.23 56.37 -8.70
N ALA A 11 -11.14 55.29 -9.47
CA ALA A 11 -9.88 54.76 -9.99
C ALA A 11 -9.41 55.59 -11.20
N THR A 12 -8.18 56.11 -11.12
CA THR A 12 -7.53 56.94 -12.14
C THR A 12 -6.91 56.09 -13.26
N ASN A 13 -7.09 56.58 -14.49
CA ASN A 13 -6.66 55.97 -15.76
C ASN A 13 -5.14 55.77 -15.87
N ARG A 14 -4.69 54.56 -16.26
CA ARG A 14 -3.31 54.30 -16.73
C ARG A 14 -3.20 54.49 -18.25
N PRO A 15 -2.05 54.94 -18.78
CA PRO A 15 -1.87 55.21 -20.21
C PRO A 15 -1.79 53.91 -21.02
N LYS A 16 -2.44 53.89 -22.19
CA LYS A 16 -2.32 52.81 -23.19
C LYS A 16 -0.97 52.93 -23.89
N VAL A 17 -0.06 52.01 -23.61
CA VAL A 17 1.19 51.84 -24.37
C VAL A 17 0.86 51.02 -25.62
N ASN A 18 1.15 51.59 -26.80
CA ASN A 18 1.02 50.91 -28.08
C ASN A 18 2.04 49.75 -28.14
N LEU A 19 1.53 48.53 -28.23
CA LEU A 19 2.37 47.34 -28.42
C LEU A 19 2.81 47.30 -29.89
N VAL A 20 4.11 47.51 -30.09
CA VAL A 20 4.81 47.37 -31.37
C VAL A 20 4.52 45.98 -31.94
N GLN A 21 4.02 45.95 -33.17
CA GLN A 21 3.74 44.73 -33.91
C GLN A 21 5.06 44.10 -34.38
N THR A 22 5.60 43.17 -33.60
CA THR A 22 6.69 42.30 -34.02
C THR A 22 6.14 41.19 -34.90
N LYS A 23 6.37 41.28 -36.22
CA LYS A 23 6.29 40.12 -37.11
C LYS A 23 7.40 39.15 -36.72
N SER A 24 7.06 37.97 -36.21
CA SER A 24 8.04 36.87 -36.11
C SER A 24 7.39 35.49 -36.11
N ILE A 25 7.66 34.79 -37.22
CA ILE A 25 7.84 33.34 -37.38
C ILE A 25 6.58 32.48 -37.20
N SER A 26 5.81 32.41 -38.29
CA SER A 26 4.93 31.28 -38.60
C SER A 26 5.76 30.07 -39.03
N THR A 27 6.25 29.27 -38.08
CA THR A 27 6.74 27.91 -38.39
C THR A 27 6.45 26.96 -37.22
N LEU A 28 5.55 26.01 -37.50
CA LEU A 28 5.36 24.70 -36.88
C LEU A 28 5.20 24.68 -35.35
N LYS A 29 3.98 24.94 -34.88
CA LYS A 29 3.49 24.30 -33.66
C LYS A 29 3.03 22.90 -34.05
N ASP A 30 3.93 21.93 -34.07
CA ASP A 30 3.52 20.55 -33.90
C ASP A 30 2.93 20.47 -32.49
N GLU A 31 1.60 20.49 -32.39
CA GLU A 31 0.92 20.10 -31.15
C GLU A 31 1.36 18.67 -30.85
N ILE A 32 2.14 18.49 -29.79
CA ILE A 32 2.45 17.17 -29.26
C ILE A 32 1.12 16.58 -28.78
N VAL A 33 0.46 15.82 -29.65
CA VAL A 33 -0.74 15.06 -29.29
C VAL A 33 -0.28 13.95 -28.36
N VAL A 34 -0.45 14.18 -27.06
CA VAL A 34 -0.19 13.14 -26.06
C VAL A 34 -1.24 12.05 -26.24
N PRO A 35 -0.85 10.76 -26.29
CA PRO A 35 -1.80 9.67 -26.36
C PRO A 35 -2.80 9.77 -25.22
N ARG A 36 -4.10 9.79 -25.54
CA ARG A 36 -5.14 9.80 -24.53
C ARG A 36 -5.14 8.45 -23.82
N GLY A 37 -4.84 8.46 -22.52
CA GLY A 37 -4.89 7.24 -21.71
C GLY A 37 -6.29 6.64 -21.69
N THR A 38 -6.37 5.32 -21.64
CA THR A 38 -7.63 4.60 -21.39
C THR A 38 -7.81 4.43 -19.88
N PRO A 39 -8.94 4.86 -19.30
CA PRO A 39 -9.20 4.64 -17.88
C PRO A 39 -9.17 3.16 -17.52
N VAL A 40 -8.36 2.79 -16.53
CA VAL A 40 -8.37 1.44 -15.96
C VAL A 40 -9.65 1.30 -15.15
N THR A 41 -10.56 0.46 -15.63
CA THR A 41 -11.88 0.23 -15.03
C THR A 41 -12.17 -1.25 -14.84
N CYS A 42 -11.20 -2.11 -15.15
CA CYS A 42 -11.28 -3.55 -14.97
C CYS A 42 -10.12 -4.00 -14.11
N ILE A 43 -10.41 -4.62 -12.97
CA ILE A 43 -9.42 -5.15 -12.02
C ILE A 43 -9.76 -6.61 -11.79
N ALA A 44 -8.80 -7.51 -11.98
CA ALA A 44 -9.00 -8.95 -11.84
C ALA A 44 -10.19 -9.53 -12.64
N GLY A 45 -10.53 -8.94 -13.79
CA GLY A 45 -11.67 -9.33 -14.61
C GLY A 45 -13.02 -8.74 -14.18
N ILE A 46 -13.03 -7.93 -13.12
CA ILE A 46 -14.23 -7.28 -12.56
C ILE A 46 -14.31 -5.85 -13.07
N LYS A 47 -15.44 -5.49 -13.66
CA LYS A 47 -15.73 -4.11 -14.09
C LYS A 47 -16.13 -3.26 -12.89
N LEU A 48 -15.40 -2.19 -12.64
CA LEU A 48 -15.61 -1.26 -11.53
C LEU A 48 -15.94 0.14 -12.05
N GLN A 49 -16.57 0.95 -11.20
CA GLN A 49 -16.65 2.40 -11.40
C GLN A 49 -15.24 2.99 -11.30
N SER A 50 -14.98 4.09 -12.00
CA SER A 50 -13.61 4.65 -12.09
C SER A 50 -13.10 5.09 -10.71
N GLU A 51 -14.03 5.51 -9.85
CA GLU A 51 -13.82 5.98 -8.49
C GLU A 51 -13.43 4.84 -7.53
N ASP A 52 -13.93 3.63 -7.78
CA ASP A 52 -13.73 2.46 -6.92
C ASP A 52 -12.45 1.66 -7.25
N VAL A 53 -11.83 1.92 -8.40
CA VAL A 53 -10.64 1.20 -8.86
C VAL A 53 -9.49 1.31 -7.85
N GLY A 54 -9.28 2.51 -7.29
CA GLY A 54 -8.25 2.73 -6.27
C GLY A 54 -8.52 1.93 -5.00
N ALA A 55 -9.77 1.94 -4.53
CA ALA A 55 -10.19 1.21 -3.35
C ALA A 55 -10.07 -0.32 -3.54
N ALA A 56 -10.36 -0.82 -4.74
CA ALA A 56 -10.21 -2.24 -5.05
C ALA A 56 -8.73 -2.67 -5.08
N ILE A 57 -7.86 -1.86 -5.68
CA ILE A 57 -6.41 -2.09 -5.68
C ILE A 57 -5.87 -2.08 -4.25
N GLN A 58 -6.28 -1.13 -3.42
CA GLN A 58 -5.88 -1.06 -2.02
C GLN A 58 -6.23 -2.34 -1.26
N PHE A 59 -7.45 -2.84 -1.41
CA PHE A 59 -7.88 -4.09 -0.80
C PHE A 59 -7.06 -5.29 -1.28
N LEU A 60 -6.82 -5.40 -2.60
CA LEU A 60 -6.01 -6.48 -3.17
C LEU A 60 -4.56 -6.45 -2.66
N GLU A 61 -3.95 -5.27 -2.58
CA GLU A 61 -2.58 -5.13 -2.07
C GLU A 61 -2.48 -5.42 -0.57
N PHE A 62 -3.50 -5.03 0.22
CA PHE A 62 -3.62 -5.47 1.61
C PHE A 62 -3.65 -6.99 1.70
N CYS A 63 -4.51 -7.65 0.92
CA CYS A 63 -4.63 -9.10 0.93
C CYS A 63 -3.34 -9.80 0.46
N ARG A 64 -2.66 -9.24 -0.55
CA ARG A 64 -1.38 -9.75 -1.02
C ARG A 64 -0.31 -9.70 0.07
N SER A 65 -0.29 -8.63 0.85
CA SER A 65 0.72 -8.38 1.88
C SER A 65 0.43 -9.10 3.20
N PHE A 66 -0.84 -9.11 3.62
CA PHE A 66 -1.27 -9.56 4.95
C PHE A 66 -2.26 -10.72 4.93
N GLY A 67 -2.61 -11.24 3.76
CA GLY A 67 -3.62 -12.28 3.62
C GLY A 67 -3.34 -13.51 4.47
N LYS A 68 -2.07 -13.94 4.55
CA LYS A 68 -1.70 -15.10 5.38
C LYS A 68 -2.06 -14.89 6.86
N ILE A 69 -1.74 -13.72 7.44
CA ILE A 69 -2.01 -13.44 8.85
C ILE A 69 -3.50 -13.14 9.10
N CYS A 70 -4.19 -12.59 8.11
CA CYS A 70 -5.64 -12.35 8.11
C CYS A 70 -6.48 -13.55 7.65
N LYS A 71 -5.85 -14.71 7.37
CA LYS A 71 -6.51 -15.93 6.85
C LYS A 71 -7.27 -15.73 5.53
N ILE A 72 -6.77 -14.85 4.68
CA ILE A 72 -7.24 -14.60 3.32
C ILE A 72 -6.34 -15.37 2.36
N GLY A 73 -6.89 -16.41 1.73
CA GLY A 73 -6.19 -17.28 0.79
C GLY A 73 -5.98 -16.65 -0.58
N LYS A 74 -5.24 -17.33 -1.48
CA LYS A 74 -5.14 -16.92 -2.88
C LYS A 74 -6.49 -17.05 -3.59
N GLY A 75 -6.82 -16.13 -4.48
CA GLY A 75 -8.10 -16.13 -5.23
C GLY A 75 -9.29 -15.60 -4.43
N LEU A 76 -9.23 -15.67 -3.10
CA LEU A 76 -10.28 -15.17 -2.21
C LEU A 76 -10.49 -13.65 -2.32
N PRO A 77 -9.44 -12.79 -2.45
CA PRO A 77 -9.65 -11.35 -2.63
C PRO A 77 -10.44 -11.01 -3.89
N GLU A 78 -10.17 -11.72 -4.99
CA GLU A 78 -10.88 -11.55 -6.26
C GLU A 78 -12.33 -12.05 -6.16
N GLU A 79 -12.57 -13.16 -5.45
CA GLU A 79 -13.91 -13.67 -5.13
C GLU A 79 -14.69 -12.67 -4.27
N ILE A 80 -14.07 -12.12 -3.21
CA ILE A 80 -14.68 -11.08 -2.35
C ILE A 80 -15.06 -9.85 -3.19
N LEU A 81 -14.17 -9.36 -4.04
CA LEU A 81 -14.48 -8.21 -4.91
C LEU A 81 -15.64 -8.51 -5.87
N THR A 82 -15.70 -9.74 -6.39
CA THR A 82 -16.81 -10.18 -7.25
C THR A 82 -18.11 -10.19 -6.47
N ASP A 83 -18.11 -10.76 -5.27
CA ASP A 83 -19.29 -10.86 -4.40
C ASP A 83 -19.80 -9.49 -3.97
N LEU A 84 -18.91 -8.57 -3.61
CA LEU A 84 -19.30 -7.20 -3.22
C LEU A 84 -19.93 -6.40 -4.35
N THR A 85 -19.59 -6.73 -5.60
CA THR A 85 -20.01 -5.97 -6.79
C THR A 85 -21.20 -6.60 -7.52
N GLN A 86 -21.36 -7.92 -7.46
CA GLN A 86 -22.31 -8.67 -8.27
C GLN A 86 -23.40 -9.38 -7.47
N LEU A 87 -23.21 -9.60 -6.17
CA LEU A 87 -24.20 -10.28 -5.35
C LEU A 87 -25.05 -9.29 -4.55
N GLU A 88 -26.37 -9.50 -4.61
CA GLU A 88 -27.33 -8.82 -3.75
C GLU A 88 -27.26 -9.35 -2.31
N GLU A 89 -26.99 -10.64 -2.17
CA GLU A 89 -26.87 -11.34 -0.91
C GLU A 89 -25.45 -11.27 -0.34
N VAL A 90 -25.34 -11.24 0.99
CA VAL A 90 -24.02 -11.28 1.65
C VAL A 90 -23.51 -12.72 1.63
N SER A 91 -22.49 -12.96 0.82
CA SER A 91 -21.87 -14.28 0.77
C SER A 91 -21.18 -14.62 2.09
N SER A 92 -21.06 -15.92 2.38
CA SER A 92 -20.32 -16.40 3.54
C SER A 92 -18.84 -16.00 3.48
N VAL A 93 -18.27 -15.88 2.27
CA VAL A 93 -16.90 -15.42 2.03
C VAL A 93 -16.73 -13.97 2.47
N VAL A 94 -17.66 -13.08 2.11
CA VAL A 94 -17.68 -11.69 2.56
C VAL A 94 -17.82 -11.60 4.08
N ALA A 95 -18.76 -12.34 4.68
CA ALA A 95 -18.93 -12.35 6.14
C ALA A 95 -17.64 -12.82 6.85
N ASN A 96 -17.03 -13.90 6.36
CA ASN A 96 -15.82 -14.48 6.95
C ASN A 96 -14.63 -13.52 6.90
N VAL A 97 -14.44 -12.75 5.82
CA VAL A 97 -13.33 -11.80 5.77
C VAL A 97 -13.51 -10.66 6.77
N HIS A 98 -14.74 -10.15 6.95
CA HIS A 98 -15.02 -9.11 7.95
C HIS A 98 -14.77 -9.64 9.36
N ILE A 99 -15.26 -10.86 9.68
CA ILE A 99 -15.03 -11.53 10.96
C ILE A 99 -13.53 -11.76 11.23
N ASN A 100 -12.78 -12.19 10.22
CA ASN A 100 -11.34 -12.38 10.35
C ASN A 100 -10.62 -11.06 10.66
N LEU A 101 -10.96 -9.97 9.97
CA LEU A 101 -10.40 -8.64 10.23
C LEU A 101 -10.75 -8.14 11.64
N LEU A 102 -12.02 -8.25 12.06
CA LEU A 102 -12.45 -7.92 13.42
C LEU A 102 -11.64 -8.67 14.49
N SER A 103 -11.40 -9.97 14.27
CA SER A 103 -10.61 -10.78 15.19
C SER A 103 -9.16 -10.28 15.31
N ILE A 104 -8.55 -9.85 14.20
CA ILE A 104 -7.21 -9.23 14.18
C ILE A 104 -7.19 -7.88 14.92
N ILE A 105 -8.25 -7.09 14.78
CA ILE A 105 -8.39 -5.78 15.43
C ILE A 105 -8.52 -5.95 16.96
N GLU A 106 -9.43 -6.81 17.41
CA GLU A 106 -9.82 -6.85 18.82
C GLU A 106 -8.86 -7.63 19.72
N ASN A 107 -8.40 -8.80 19.26
CA ASN A 107 -7.78 -9.76 20.18
C ASN A 107 -6.60 -10.51 19.57
N GLY A 108 -6.42 -10.45 18.25
CA GLY A 108 -5.41 -11.23 17.54
C GLY A 108 -5.48 -12.73 17.80
N LYS A 109 -6.60 -13.26 18.33
CA LYS A 109 -6.78 -14.67 18.66
C LYS A 109 -7.11 -15.48 17.40
N ASP A 110 -6.76 -16.75 17.42
CA ASP A 110 -6.82 -17.60 16.22
C ASP A 110 -8.19 -18.24 15.96
N ASN A 111 -9.22 -18.05 16.79
CA ASN A 111 -10.57 -18.52 16.48
C ASN A 111 -11.62 -17.39 16.42
N PRO A 112 -11.93 -16.88 15.20
CA PRO A 112 -12.94 -15.85 14.98
C PRO A 112 -14.37 -16.36 15.11
N PHE A 113 -14.61 -17.63 14.75
CA PHE A 113 -15.95 -18.23 14.63
C PHE A 113 -16.65 -18.41 15.97
N ASP A 114 -15.88 -18.56 17.06
CA ASP A 114 -16.44 -18.65 18.41
C ASP A 114 -16.95 -17.30 18.91
N LYS A 115 -16.44 -16.20 18.34
CA LYS A 115 -16.79 -14.84 18.77
C LYS A 115 -17.90 -14.24 17.92
N TYR A 116 -17.92 -14.54 16.62
CA TYR A 116 -18.86 -13.96 15.67
C TYR A 116 -19.36 -15.00 14.66
N PRO A 117 -20.65 -15.38 14.67
CA PRO A 117 -21.21 -16.26 13.66
C PRO A 117 -21.32 -15.52 12.31
N SER A 118 -21.01 -16.19 11.21
CA SER A 118 -21.21 -15.67 9.85
C SER A 118 -22.68 -15.45 9.52
N HIS A 119 -23.55 -16.30 10.06
CA HIS A 119 -25.00 -16.19 9.97
C HIS A 119 -25.52 -15.47 11.22
N GLY A 120 -25.63 -14.16 11.14
CA GLY A 120 -26.12 -13.30 12.21
C GLY A 120 -25.65 -11.86 12.04
N ASP A 121 -26.24 -10.95 12.82
CA ASP A 121 -26.00 -9.50 12.67
C ASP A 121 -24.86 -8.98 13.56
N GLU A 122 -24.37 -9.80 14.50
CA GLU A 122 -23.43 -9.34 15.53
C GLU A 122 -22.12 -8.81 14.95
N TRP A 123 -21.56 -9.51 13.95
CA TRP A 123 -20.32 -9.07 13.30
C TRP A 123 -20.51 -7.76 12.56
N ILE A 124 -21.63 -7.55 11.86
CA ILE A 124 -21.89 -6.30 11.13
C ILE A 124 -22.10 -5.13 12.08
N ARG A 125 -22.87 -5.34 13.15
CA ARG A 125 -23.06 -4.31 14.17
C ARG A 125 -21.70 -3.92 14.78
N LYS A 126 -20.80 -4.89 14.97
CA LYS A 126 -19.44 -4.64 15.44
C LYS A 126 -18.58 -3.89 14.42
N VAL A 127 -18.69 -4.20 13.13
CA VAL A 127 -18.09 -3.41 12.04
C VAL A 127 -18.57 -1.96 12.09
N GLY A 128 -19.87 -1.74 12.30
CA GLY A 128 -20.46 -0.40 12.46
C GLY A 128 -19.83 0.40 13.61
N GLU A 129 -19.56 -0.24 14.76
CA GLU A 129 -18.86 0.41 15.88
C GLU A 129 -17.46 0.90 15.48
N TYR A 130 -16.69 0.10 14.74
CA TYR A 130 -15.35 0.49 14.27
C TYR A 130 -15.39 1.59 13.21
N ILE A 131 -16.35 1.51 12.30
CA ILE A 131 -16.53 2.52 11.26
C ILE A 131 -16.90 3.87 11.86
N ASN A 132 -17.79 3.91 12.86
CA ASN A 132 -18.11 5.13 13.58
C ASN A 132 -16.89 5.80 14.25
N LEU A 133 -15.90 5.00 14.64
CA LEU A 133 -14.67 5.51 15.27
C LEU A 133 -13.62 6.00 14.25
N THR A 134 -13.63 5.47 13.03
CA THR A 134 -12.54 5.63 12.06
C THR A 134 -12.92 6.45 10.84
N LEU A 135 -14.18 6.37 10.43
CA LEU A 135 -14.76 7.18 9.38
C LEU A 135 -15.68 8.21 10.04
N HIS A 136 -15.58 9.47 9.59
CA HIS A 136 -16.75 10.35 9.59
C HIS A 136 -17.71 9.88 8.50
N ALA A 137 -18.08 8.59 8.51
CA ALA A 137 -18.90 7.96 7.50
C ALA A 137 -20.19 8.78 7.38
N GLU A 138 -20.70 8.92 6.16
CA GLU A 138 -22.04 9.45 5.99
C GLU A 138 -23.00 8.65 6.88
N ASP A 139 -23.90 9.36 7.55
CA ASP A 139 -24.92 8.77 8.46
C ASP A 139 -25.61 7.55 7.82
N PHE A 140 -25.69 7.50 6.49
CA PHE A 140 -26.28 6.39 5.75
C PHE A 140 -25.55 5.06 5.94
N THR A 141 -24.23 4.99 5.73
CA THR A 141 -23.48 3.73 5.81
C THR A 141 -23.56 3.15 7.21
N LEU A 142 -23.34 4.00 8.23
CA LEU A 142 -23.43 3.59 9.63
C LEU A 142 -24.85 3.12 10.00
N ARG A 143 -25.89 3.84 9.54
CA ARG A 143 -27.29 3.42 9.74
C ARG A 143 -27.57 2.05 9.13
N CYS A 144 -27.03 1.77 7.94
CA CYS A 144 -27.19 0.47 7.30
C CYS A 144 -26.49 -0.64 8.11
N LEU A 145 -25.27 -0.42 8.58
CA LEU A 145 -24.56 -1.40 9.41
C LEU A 145 -25.28 -1.68 10.74
N ASN A 146 -25.92 -0.67 11.33
CA ASN A 146 -26.71 -0.84 12.55
C ASN A 146 -27.98 -1.68 12.36
N GLN A 147 -28.43 -1.88 11.12
CA GLN A 147 -29.53 -2.78 10.76
C GLN A 147 -29.05 -4.22 10.45
N GLY A 148 -27.78 -4.52 10.71
CA GLY A 148 -27.22 -5.86 10.54
C GLY A 148 -27.07 -6.28 9.07
N VAL A 149 -27.18 -7.57 8.79
CA VAL A 149 -27.04 -8.17 7.45
C VAL A 149 -28.04 -7.54 6.50
N SER A 150 -29.27 -7.30 6.94
CA SER A 150 -30.31 -6.70 6.12
C SER A 150 -29.93 -5.30 5.62
N GLY A 151 -29.32 -4.47 6.48
CA GLY A 151 -28.83 -3.16 6.09
C GLY A 151 -27.52 -3.21 5.30
N TYR A 152 -26.65 -4.18 5.54
CA TYR A 152 -25.46 -4.34 4.72
C TYR A 152 -25.80 -4.70 3.26
N LYS A 153 -26.85 -5.50 3.03
CA LYS A 153 -27.31 -5.86 1.66
C LYS A 153 -27.63 -4.64 0.80
N ILE A 154 -28.29 -3.63 1.40
CA ILE A 154 -28.74 -2.41 0.70
C ILE A 154 -27.60 -1.42 0.40
N LEU A 155 -26.41 -1.62 0.98
CA LEU A 155 -25.25 -0.80 0.62
C LEU A 155 -24.87 -1.04 -0.84
N ASN A 156 -24.58 0.04 -1.55
CA ASN A 156 -24.01 -0.07 -2.89
C ASN A 156 -22.58 -0.67 -2.83
N PRO A 157 -22.05 -1.21 -3.94
CA PRO A 157 -20.72 -1.81 -3.97
C PRO A 157 -19.60 -0.91 -3.46
N SER A 158 -19.64 0.39 -3.78
CA SER A 158 -18.64 1.38 -3.35
C SER A 158 -18.61 1.50 -1.82
N CYS A 159 -19.78 1.63 -1.17
CA CYS A 159 -19.89 1.67 0.29
C CYS A 159 -19.44 0.36 0.94
N LYS A 160 -19.77 -0.81 0.35
CA LYS A 160 -19.32 -2.12 0.85
C LYS A 160 -17.79 -2.23 0.81
N LEU A 161 -17.17 -1.74 -0.27
CA LEU A 161 -15.72 -1.73 -0.44
C LEU A 161 -15.02 -0.73 0.49
N GLU A 162 -15.63 0.44 0.73
CA GLU A 162 -15.16 1.42 1.72
C GLU A 162 -15.15 0.82 3.13
N VAL A 163 -16.24 0.18 3.53
CA VAL A 163 -16.36 -0.56 4.81
C VAL A 163 -15.20 -1.55 4.97
N LEU A 164 -14.92 -2.33 3.93
CA LEU A 164 -13.85 -3.33 3.95
C LEU A 164 -12.46 -2.70 4.07
N ASN A 165 -12.18 -1.65 3.28
CA ASN A 165 -10.89 -0.95 3.36
C ASN A 165 -10.66 -0.27 4.72
N CYS A 166 -11.72 0.22 5.36
CA CYS A 166 -11.61 0.77 6.71
C CYS A 166 -11.26 -0.30 7.74
N LEU A 167 -11.85 -1.50 7.64
CA LEU A 167 -11.41 -2.62 8.47
C LEU A 167 -9.97 -3.05 8.18
N CYS A 168 -9.52 -3.02 6.92
CA CYS A 168 -8.12 -3.26 6.59
C CYS A 168 -7.20 -2.23 7.26
N ASN A 169 -7.54 -0.94 7.21
CA ASN A 169 -6.76 0.13 7.84
C ASN A 169 -6.74 -0.02 9.37
N GLU A 170 -7.87 -0.32 9.98
CA GLU A 170 -7.94 -0.56 11.42
C GLU A 170 -7.15 -1.81 11.82
N ALA A 171 -7.21 -2.88 11.01
CA ALA A 171 -6.38 -4.06 11.22
C ALA A 171 -4.88 -3.74 11.15
N LEU A 172 -4.44 -2.85 10.24
CA LEU A 172 -3.03 -2.40 10.16
C LEU A 172 -2.58 -1.65 11.42
N SER A 173 -3.50 -0.93 12.05
CA SER A 173 -3.27 -0.24 13.33
C SER A 173 -3.24 -1.21 14.52
N SER A 174 -3.71 -2.45 14.36
CA SER A 174 -3.78 -3.42 15.44
C SER A 174 -2.38 -3.90 15.87
N LYS A 175 -2.25 -4.20 17.17
CA LYS A 175 -1.00 -4.69 17.76
C LYS A 175 -0.47 -5.94 17.05
N LYS A 176 -1.36 -6.83 16.59
CA LYS A 176 -0.97 -8.08 15.90
C LYS A 176 -0.29 -7.77 14.57
N LEU A 177 -0.85 -6.91 13.72
CA LEU A 177 -0.21 -6.55 12.45
C LEU A 177 1.00 -5.66 12.65
N ARG A 178 0.98 -4.70 13.58
CA ARG A 178 2.15 -3.86 13.89
C ARG A 178 3.36 -4.70 14.30
N THR A 179 3.16 -5.68 15.19
CA THR A 179 4.23 -6.60 15.61
C THR A 179 4.71 -7.48 14.45
N TYR A 180 3.79 -7.94 13.60
CA TYR A 180 4.13 -8.72 12.41
C TYR A 180 5.00 -7.92 11.42
N ILE A 181 4.64 -6.66 11.16
CA ILE A 181 5.40 -5.74 10.31
C ILE A 181 6.81 -5.56 10.87
N ASP A 182 6.95 -5.25 12.17
CA ASP A 182 8.26 -5.07 12.81
C ASP A 182 9.15 -6.31 12.71
N ILE A 183 8.56 -7.51 12.82
CA ILE A 183 9.28 -8.78 12.68
C ILE A 183 9.72 -8.98 11.23
N GLU A 184 8.84 -8.79 10.25
CA GLU A 184 9.17 -8.98 8.84
C GLU A 184 10.19 -7.95 8.35
N ASP A 185 10.14 -6.70 8.83
CA ASP A 185 11.14 -5.68 8.53
C ASP A 185 12.53 -6.07 9.04
N LYS A 186 12.62 -6.56 10.29
CA LYS A 186 13.88 -7.09 10.85
C LYS A 186 14.42 -8.25 10.01
N LYS A 187 13.56 -9.20 9.63
CA LYS A 187 13.95 -10.32 8.76
C LYS A 187 14.41 -9.83 7.39
N CYS A 188 13.73 -8.84 6.80
CA CYS A 188 14.10 -8.25 5.52
C CYS A 188 15.49 -7.63 5.59
N MET A 189 15.75 -6.80 6.62
CA MET A 189 17.06 -6.19 6.86
C MET A 189 18.15 -7.24 7.05
N ALA A 190 17.89 -8.31 7.82
CA ALA A 190 18.83 -9.41 8.00
C ALA A 190 19.12 -10.13 6.67
N ARG A 191 18.10 -10.43 5.85
CA ARG A 191 18.26 -11.03 4.52
C ARG A 191 19.07 -10.13 3.58
N GLN A 192 18.85 -8.82 3.61
CA GLN A 192 19.63 -7.86 2.82
C GLN A 192 21.10 -7.84 3.26
N LYS A 193 21.38 -7.81 4.57
CA LYS A 193 22.76 -7.92 5.11
C LYS A 193 23.44 -9.22 4.68
N ILE A 194 22.75 -10.36 4.78
CA ILE A 194 23.26 -11.66 4.32
C ILE A 194 23.58 -11.63 2.82
N LYS A 195 22.70 -11.05 2.00
CA LYS A 195 22.89 -10.95 0.55
C LYS A 195 24.08 -10.04 0.19
N ALA A 196 24.22 -8.90 0.87
CA ALA A 196 25.33 -7.97 0.68
C ALA A 196 26.67 -8.60 1.11
N ALA A 197 26.73 -9.19 2.30
CA ALA A 197 27.93 -9.87 2.80
C ALA A 197 28.33 -11.06 1.90
N THR A 198 27.35 -11.84 1.42
CA THR A 198 27.62 -12.95 0.48
C THR A 198 28.16 -12.44 -0.86
N ARG A 199 27.70 -11.28 -1.36
CA ARG A 199 28.26 -10.66 -2.57
C ARG A 199 29.69 -10.16 -2.34
N LYS A 200 29.94 -9.42 -1.24
CA LYS A 200 31.28 -8.95 -0.84
C LYS A 200 32.27 -10.12 -0.72
N GLN A 201 31.88 -11.18 -0.03
CA GLN A 201 32.69 -12.39 0.15
C GLN A 201 33.04 -13.05 -1.19
N LYS A 202 32.07 -13.19 -2.11
CA LYS A 202 32.31 -13.80 -3.43
C LYS A 202 33.26 -12.95 -4.29
N GLU A 203 33.10 -11.64 -4.25
CA GLU A 203 33.95 -10.70 -4.99
C GLU A 203 35.40 -10.73 -4.47
N LEU A 204 35.58 -10.65 -3.14
CA LEU A 204 36.91 -10.69 -2.53
C LEU A 204 37.62 -12.02 -2.77
N LYS A 205 36.90 -13.15 -2.71
CA LYS A 205 37.47 -14.46 -3.04
C LYS A 205 38.00 -14.51 -4.48
N ARG A 206 37.27 -13.96 -5.44
CA ARG A 206 37.74 -13.85 -6.84
C ARG A 206 38.99 -12.99 -6.96
N ARG A 207 39.01 -11.82 -6.31
CA ARG A 207 40.19 -10.93 -6.31
C ARG A 207 41.42 -11.60 -5.70
N HIS A 208 41.24 -12.32 -4.59
CA HIS A 208 42.31 -13.10 -3.98
C HIS A 208 42.83 -14.21 -4.91
N ASP A 209 41.92 -14.96 -5.54
CA ASP A 209 42.28 -16.03 -6.48
C ASP A 209 43.00 -15.48 -7.72
N ASP A 210 42.63 -14.30 -8.21
CA ASP A 210 43.28 -13.68 -9.37
C ASP A 210 44.65 -13.10 -8.99
N MET A 211 44.78 -12.46 -7.83
CA MET A 211 46.05 -11.97 -7.31
C MET A 211 47.06 -13.12 -7.09
N THR A 212 46.62 -14.23 -6.50
CA THR A 212 47.48 -15.41 -6.28
C THR A 212 47.94 -16.09 -7.57
N LYS A 213 47.15 -16.03 -8.65
CA LYS A 213 47.59 -16.48 -9.99
C LYS A 213 48.67 -15.58 -10.57
N THR A 214 48.53 -14.25 -10.44
CA THR A 214 49.51 -13.27 -10.94
C THR A 214 50.86 -13.41 -10.22
N ILE A 215 50.87 -13.66 -8.91
CA ILE A 215 52.10 -13.89 -8.13
C ILE A 215 52.88 -15.11 -8.62
N LYS A 216 52.19 -16.21 -8.99
CA LYS A 216 52.82 -17.39 -9.58
C LYS A 216 53.44 -17.11 -10.96
N GLY A 217 53.08 -16.01 -11.60
CA GLY A 217 53.58 -15.57 -12.91
C GLY A 217 54.88 -14.75 -12.87
N GLY A 218 55.40 -14.41 -11.69
CA GLY A 218 56.73 -13.79 -11.54
C GLY A 218 56.78 -12.41 -10.89
N ASP A 219 55.65 -11.80 -10.55
CA ASP A 219 55.61 -10.51 -9.84
C ASP A 219 55.42 -10.71 -8.32
N ILE A 220 56.25 -10.04 -7.52
CA ILE A 220 56.13 -10.00 -6.06
C ILE A 220 54.90 -9.14 -5.71
N ALA A 221 53.70 -9.71 -5.70
CA ALA A 221 52.57 -8.98 -5.11
C ALA A 221 52.79 -8.86 -3.60
N ASN A 222 52.48 -7.69 -3.05
CA ASN A 222 52.64 -7.39 -1.65
C ASN A 222 51.77 -8.34 -0.80
N ASN A 223 52.42 -9.16 0.03
CA ASN A 223 51.80 -10.03 1.05
C ASN A 223 50.74 -9.28 1.90
N GLU A 224 50.93 -7.98 2.08
CA GLU A 224 50.02 -7.10 2.83
C GLU A 224 48.63 -6.97 2.18
N GLU A 225 48.54 -6.83 0.85
CA GLU A 225 47.27 -6.68 0.14
C GLU A 225 46.48 -7.99 0.13
N ALA A 226 47.15 -9.12 -0.05
CA ALA A 226 46.53 -10.45 0.04
C ALA A 226 45.98 -10.73 1.45
N ASN A 227 46.73 -10.37 2.50
CA ASN A 227 46.28 -10.50 3.90
C ASN A 227 45.10 -9.57 4.22
N ASP A 228 45.08 -8.35 3.68
CA ASP A 228 43.94 -7.45 3.82
C ASP A 228 42.67 -8.04 3.20
N ILE A 229 42.76 -8.59 1.98
CA ILE A 229 41.62 -9.25 1.33
C ILE A 229 41.11 -10.44 2.18
N LEU A 230 41.99 -11.27 2.72
CA LEU A 230 41.61 -12.37 3.62
C LEU A 230 40.93 -11.87 4.88
N SER A 231 41.43 -10.76 5.46
CA SER A 231 40.80 -10.10 6.61
C SER A 231 39.39 -9.63 6.30
N GLN A 232 39.18 -8.97 5.16
CA GLN A 232 37.86 -8.51 4.71
C GLN A 232 36.89 -9.67 4.38
N ILE A 233 37.40 -10.80 3.89
CA ILE A 233 36.60 -12.02 3.69
C ILE A 233 36.06 -12.52 5.03
N LYS A 234 36.93 -12.60 6.05
CA LYS A 234 36.56 -13.03 7.40
C LYS A 234 35.54 -12.08 8.03
N GLU A 235 35.74 -10.77 7.89
CA GLU A 235 34.78 -9.77 8.34
C GLU A 235 33.39 -9.98 7.69
N ALA A 236 33.34 -10.18 6.37
CA ALA A 236 32.10 -10.45 5.66
C ALA A 236 31.41 -11.75 6.13
N GLU A 237 32.19 -12.78 6.48
CA GLU A 237 31.68 -14.02 7.07
C GLU A 237 31.05 -13.80 8.45
N GLU A 238 31.69 -13.01 9.31
CA GLU A 238 31.14 -12.67 10.63
C GLU A 238 29.87 -11.82 10.54
N ILE A 239 29.83 -10.81 9.65
CA ILE A 239 28.61 -10.01 9.39
C ILE A 239 27.46 -10.92 8.94
N LYS A 240 27.74 -11.86 8.04
CA LYS A 240 26.75 -12.83 7.55
C LYS A 240 26.25 -13.74 8.67
N LYS A 241 27.15 -14.22 9.53
CA LYS A 241 26.82 -15.09 10.68
C LYS A 241 25.98 -14.33 11.71
N ALA A 242 26.37 -13.12 12.07
CA ALA A 242 25.62 -12.25 12.98
C ALA A 242 24.21 -11.95 12.46
N ALA A 243 24.08 -11.61 11.17
CA ALA A 243 22.78 -11.37 10.56
C ALA A 243 21.89 -12.63 10.51
N ARG A 244 22.49 -13.82 10.37
CA ARG A 244 21.76 -15.10 10.40
C ARG A 244 21.31 -15.48 11.80
N ASN A 245 22.08 -15.15 12.82
CA ASN A 245 21.73 -15.40 14.22
C ASN A 245 20.61 -14.47 14.74
N GLY A 246 20.41 -13.33 14.07
CA GLY A 246 19.32 -12.39 14.38
C GLY A 246 18.00 -12.66 13.64
N LEU A 247 17.90 -13.77 12.91
CA LEU A 247 16.73 -14.22 12.13
C LEU A 247 16.00 -15.35 12.86
#